data_AF-A0A957B4L4-F1
#
_entry.id   AF-A0A957B4L4-F1
#
_cell.length_a   1.000
_cell.length_b   1.000
_cell.length_c   1.000
_cell.angle_alpha   90.00
_cell.angle_beta   90.00
_cell.angle_gamma   90.00
#
_symmetry.space_group_name_H-M   'P 1'
#
loop_
_entity.id
_entity.type
_entity.pdbx_description
1 polymer ?
#
loop_
_entity_poly.entity_id
_entity_poly.type
_entity_poly.pdbx_seq_one_letter_code
_entity_poly.pdbx_strand_id
1 'polypeptide(L)'
;MPNTLNVIPVRAPVQETPFPLIETIAQALADVGQALQDGDVLAISSKYVAISENRIITLADIVPGERALQLAERYNMDAHMAQLVVDEADHIFGGIPMGYLLTWRSGIIAPNAGIDRSNIPNGLAVLLPEHPYDSAHALRDALNQRFGVRIGIILTDSWLVPGRWGTTGVALASAGFSPTQDERGKEDLFGNPMSVTVRGIADSLSICAQTVMGERDEATPLAIIRGADIQMTDARITQDDVAIPWEMCIYVESLTLGLQPDGAPRESMNAKLGKRDKTV
;
A
#
# COMPACT_ATOMS: atom_id res chain seq x y z
N MET A 1 -11.13 29.03 6.38
CA MET A 1 -11.15 27.97 7.42
C MET A 1 -10.60 26.72 6.74
N PRO A 2 -9.77 25.90 7.41
CA PRO A 2 -9.37 24.63 6.82
C PRO A 2 -10.62 23.78 6.57
N ASN A 3 -10.67 23.10 5.43
CA ASN A 3 -11.77 22.19 5.11
C ASN A 3 -11.76 21.02 6.09
N THR A 4 -12.93 20.56 6.53
CA THR A 4 -13.06 19.33 7.31
C THR A 4 -12.76 18.14 6.41
N LEU A 5 -11.80 17.29 6.81
CA LEU A 5 -11.55 16.01 6.16
C LEU A 5 -12.63 15.01 6.56
N ASN A 6 -13.41 14.54 5.59
CA ASN A 6 -14.42 13.51 5.79
C ASN A 6 -13.99 12.23 5.09
N VAL A 7 -14.07 11.10 5.79
CA VAL A 7 -13.81 9.77 5.24
C VAL A 7 -15.10 8.96 5.31
N ILE A 8 -15.67 8.64 4.16
CA ILE A 8 -17.02 8.08 4.04
C ILE A 8 -16.88 6.63 3.52
N PRO A 9 -17.23 5.61 4.32
CA PRO A 9 -17.18 4.22 3.87
C PRO A 9 -18.25 3.95 2.81
N VAL A 10 -17.89 3.21 1.77
CA VAL A 10 -18.82 2.78 0.72
C VAL A 10 -18.80 1.25 0.66
N ARG A 11 -19.90 0.64 1.08
CA ARG A 11 -20.08 -0.81 1.02
C ARG A 11 -20.27 -1.26 -0.42
N ALA A 12 -19.73 -2.42 -0.76
CA ALA A 12 -19.91 -3.04 -2.07
C ALA A 12 -20.12 -4.54 -1.93
N PRO A 13 -20.75 -5.22 -2.93
CA PRO A 13 -20.89 -6.66 -2.91
C PRO A 13 -19.54 -7.37 -2.82
N VAL A 14 -19.49 -8.48 -2.08
CA VAL A 14 -18.34 -9.39 -2.05
C VAL A 14 -18.21 -10.05 -3.43
N GLN A 15 -16.98 -10.12 -3.93
CA GLN A 15 -16.67 -10.67 -5.25
C GLN A 15 -15.61 -11.76 -5.11
N GLU A 16 -15.81 -12.89 -5.77
CA GLU A 16 -14.89 -14.03 -5.75
C GLU A 16 -14.39 -14.40 -7.16
N THR A 17 -14.90 -13.73 -8.18
CA THR A 17 -14.60 -13.95 -9.60
C THR A 17 -14.58 -12.60 -10.32
N PRO A 18 -13.98 -12.50 -11.52
CA PRO A 18 -13.95 -11.25 -12.28
C PRO A 18 -15.34 -10.65 -12.50
N PHE A 19 -15.42 -9.32 -12.39
CA PHE A 19 -16.67 -8.57 -12.39
C PHE A 19 -16.50 -7.17 -12.99
N PRO A 20 -17.58 -6.51 -13.46
CA PRO A 20 -17.51 -5.18 -14.06
C PRO A 20 -17.31 -4.08 -13.01
N LEU A 21 -16.04 -3.82 -12.63
CA LEU A 21 -15.66 -2.94 -11.52
C LEU A 21 -16.31 -1.55 -11.55
N ILE A 22 -16.31 -0.86 -12.70
CA ILE A 22 -16.87 0.50 -12.82
C ILE A 22 -18.37 0.53 -12.54
N GLU A 23 -19.12 -0.42 -13.09
CA GLU A 23 -20.57 -0.53 -12.85
C GLU A 23 -20.85 -0.86 -11.39
N THR A 24 -20.06 -1.75 -10.80
CA THR A 24 -20.19 -2.11 -9.39
C THR A 24 -19.89 -0.94 -8.46
N ILE A 25 -18.83 -0.16 -8.71
CA ILE A 25 -18.53 1.06 -7.96
C ILE A 25 -19.69 2.06 -8.08
N ALA A 26 -20.22 2.26 -9.28
CA ALA A 26 -21.32 3.20 -9.50
C ALA A 26 -22.59 2.80 -8.76
N GLN A 27 -22.93 1.50 -8.76
CA GLN A 27 -24.05 0.99 -8.00
C GLN A 27 -23.81 1.13 -6.49
N ALA A 28 -22.61 0.78 -6.00
CA ALA A 28 -22.25 0.90 -4.59
C ALA A 28 -22.40 2.34 -4.07
N LEU A 29 -21.93 3.33 -4.85
CA LEU A 29 -22.11 4.75 -4.53
C LEU A 29 -23.59 5.16 -4.45
N ALA A 30 -24.40 4.70 -5.41
CA ALA A 30 -25.84 4.96 -5.44
C ALA A 30 -26.56 4.33 -4.24
N ASP A 31 -26.21 3.10 -3.88
CA ASP A 31 -26.82 2.34 -2.78
C ASP A 31 -26.60 3.02 -1.42
N VAL A 32 -25.44 3.65 -1.21
CA VAL A 32 -25.14 4.42 0.01
C VAL A 32 -25.57 5.89 -0.08
N GLY A 33 -26.23 6.30 -1.18
CA GLY A 33 -26.70 7.66 -1.40
C GLY A 33 -25.57 8.70 -1.47
N GLN A 34 -24.37 8.31 -1.91
CA GLN A 34 -23.24 9.21 -2.06
C GLN A 34 -22.98 9.55 -3.52
N ALA A 35 -22.80 10.83 -3.80
CA ALA A 35 -22.28 11.32 -5.07
C ALA A 35 -20.82 11.75 -4.89
N LEU A 36 -19.98 11.43 -5.87
CA LEU A 36 -18.63 11.97 -5.98
C LEU A 36 -18.68 13.46 -6.29
N GLN A 37 -17.72 14.21 -5.77
CA GLN A 37 -17.57 15.65 -5.96
C GLN A 37 -16.16 15.97 -6.50
N ASP A 38 -16.04 17.10 -7.20
CA ASP A 38 -14.73 17.60 -7.63
C ASP A 38 -13.77 17.72 -6.44
N GLY A 39 -12.57 17.13 -6.59
CA GLY A 39 -11.55 17.10 -5.55
C GLY A 39 -11.70 15.98 -4.52
N ASP A 40 -12.74 15.13 -4.61
CA ASP A 40 -12.77 13.89 -3.83
C ASP A 40 -11.63 12.95 -4.26
N VAL A 41 -11.17 12.12 -3.33
CA VAL A 41 -10.33 10.97 -3.62
C VAL A 41 -11.12 9.71 -3.29
N LEU A 42 -11.30 8.83 -4.27
CA LEU A 42 -11.87 7.51 -4.05
C LEU A 42 -10.75 6.51 -3.79
N ALA A 43 -10.64 6.05 -2.54
CA ALA A 43 -9.79 4.93 -2.17
C ALA A 43 -10.51 3.62 -2.46
N ILE A 44 -9.80 2.68 -3.10
CA ILE A 44 -10.30 1.40 -3.58
C ILE A 44 -9.33 0.32 -3.12
N SER A 45 -9.82 -0.74 -2.48
CA SER A 45 -8.99 -1.89 -2.11
C SER A 45 -8.28 -2.49 -3.33
N SER A 46 -6.96 -2.65 -3.25
CA SER A 46 -6.14 -3.31 -4.28
C SER A 46 -6.64 -4.72 -4.59
N LYS A 47 -7.06 -5.47 -3.56
CA LYS A 47 -7.68 -6.80 -3.70
C LYS A 47 -8.95 -6.76 -4.52
N TYR A 48 -9.82 -5.76 -4.31
CA TYR A 48 -11.08 -5.65 -5.04
C TYR A 48 -10.83 -5.38 -6.53
N VAL A 49 -9.83 -4.56 -6.85
CA VAL A 49 -9.36 -4.34 -8.22
C VAL A 49 -8.74 -5.62 -8.79
N ALA A 50 -7.84 -6.27 -8.06
CA ALA A 50 -7.20 -7.51 -8.47
C ALA A 50 -8.20 -8.62 -8.82
N ILE A 51 -9.26 -8.80 -8.03
CA ILE A 51 -10.34 -9.76 -8.30
C ILE A 51 -11.04 -9.40 -9.62
N SER A 52 -11.34 -8.12 -9.85
CA SER A 52 -11.95 -7.67 -11.11
C SER A 52 -11.06 -7.91 -12.34
N GLU A 53 -9.74 -7.89 -12.14
CA GLU A 53 -8.71 -8.12 -13.15
C GLU A 53 -8.31 -9.59 -13.29
N ASN A 54 -9.04 -10.51 -12.65
CA ASN A 54 -8.75 -11.95 -12.67
C ASN A 54 -7.36 -12.32 -12.11
N ARG A 55 -6.85 -11.57 -11.14
CA ARG A 55 -5.60 -11.87 -10.41
C ARG A 55 -5.82 -12.89 -9.29
N ILE A 56 -6.61 -13.93 -9.55
CA ILE A 56 -6.99 -14.97 -8.59
C ILE A 56 -6.37 -16.29 -9.03
N ILE A 57 -5.66 -16.96 -8.13
CA ILE A 57 -4.94 -18.20 -8.42
C ILE A 57 -5.42 -19.33 -7.52
N THR A 58 -5.63 -20.51 -8.11
CA THR A 58 -5.83 -21.76 -7.39
C THR A 58 -4.48 -22.35 -6.99
N LEU A 59 -4.22 -22.46 -5.69
CA LEU A 59 -2.92 -22.95 -5.18
C LEU A 59 -2.61 -24.39 -5.60
N ALA A 60 -3.64 -25.23 -5.75
CA ALA A 60 -3.49 -26.63 -6.15
C ALA A 60 -2.99 -26.81 -7.60
N ASP A 61 -3.13 -25.78 -8.45
CA ASP A 61 -2.71 -25.84 -9.86
C ASP A 61 -1.22 -25.48 -10.02
N ILE A 62 -0.57 -25.06 -8.94
CA ILE A 62 0.82 -24.59 -8.93
C ILE A 62 1.75 -25.79 -8.76
N VAL A 63 2.85 -25.82 -9.52
CA VAL A 63 3.91 -26.81 -9.36
C VAL A 63 5.16 -26.11 -8.80
N PRO A 64 5.51 -26.31 -7.51
CA PRO A 64 6.67 -25.66 -6.92
C PRO A 64 8.00 -26.12 -7.56
N GLY A 65 8.80 -25.17 -7.99
CA GLY A 65 10.17 -25.39 -8.46
C GLY A 65 11.17 -25.50 -7.31
N GLU A 66 12.42 -25.81 -7.64
CA GLU A 66 13.49 -26.04 -6.65
C GLU A 66 13.69 -24.85 -5.71
N ARG A 67 13.73 -23.62 -6.25
CA ARG A 67 13.88 -22.40 -5.44
C ARG A 67 12.72 -22.22 -4.45
N ALA A 68 11.49 -22.48 -4.89
CA ALA A 68 10.31 -22.39 -4.03
C ALA A 68 10.36 -23.42 -2.91
N LEU A 69 10.75 -24.66 -3.21
CA LEU A 69 10.92 -25.72 -2.21
C LEU A 69 11.97 -25.35 -1.15
N GLN A 70 13.11 -24.78 -1.57
CA GLN A 70 14.15 -24.31 -0.64
C GLN A 70 13.65 -23.18 0.27
N LEU A 71 12.89 -22.22 -0.27
CA LEU A 71 12.30 -21.13 0.52
C LEU A 71 11.22 -21.67 1.47
N ALA A 72 10.38 -22.59 1.01
CA ALA A 72 9.34 -23.25 1.78
C ALA A 72 9.91 -23.94 3.02
N GLU A 73 10.95 -24.75 2.83
CA GLU A 73 11.67 -25.42 3.91
C GLU A 73 12.32 -24.40 4.86
N ARG A 74 13.07 -23.43 4.33
CA ARG A 74 13.84 -22.48 5.14
C ARG A 74 12.97 -21.57 6.00
N TYR A 75 11.83 -21.12 5.47
CA TYR A 75 10.98 -20.12 6.12
C TYR A 75 9.67 -20.69 6.68
N ASN A 76 9.53 -22.02 6.69
CA ASN A 76 8.35 -22.73 7.17
C ASN A 76 7.06 -22.18 6.53
N MET A 77 7.06 -22.09 5.19
CA MET A 77 5.94 -21.61 4.39
C MET A 77 5.44 -22.69 3.43
N ASP A 78 4.20 -22.58 2.97
CA ASP A 78 3.65 -23.47 1.94
C ASP A 78 4.44 -23.33 0.62
N ALA A 79 4.72 -24.45 -0.04
CA ALA A 79 5.55 -24.46 -1.25
C ALA A 79 4.86 -23.85 -2.48
N HIS A 80 3.53 -23.94 -2.59
CA HIS A 80 2.76 -23.29 -3.64
C HIS A 80 2.77 -21.77 -3.44
N MET A 81 2.64 -21.33 -2.19
CA MET A 81 2.82 -19.92 -1.84
C MET A 81 4.24 -19.43 -2.10
N ALA A 82 5.26 -20.22 -1.76
CA ALA A 82 6.64 -19.86 -2.05
C ALA A 82 6.87 -19.72 -3.56
N GLN A 83 6.24 -20.59 -4.37
CA GLN A 83 6.29 -20.50 -5.82
C GLN A 83 5.66 -19.22 -6.34
N LEU A 84 4.46 -18.84 -5.86
CA LEU A 84 3.86 -17.55 -6.22
C LEU A 84 4.74 -16.36 -5.84
N VAL A 85 5.37 -16.40 -4.67
CA VAL A 85 6.29 -15.33 -4.26
C VAL A 85 7.49 -15.26 -5.21
N VAL A 86 8.02 -16.40 -5.65
CA VAL A 86 9.11 -16.45 -6.63
C VAL A 86 8.69 -15.87 -7.99
N ASP A 87 7.44 -16.11 -8.40
CA ASP A 87 6.93 -15.65 -9.70
C ASP A 87 6.55 -14.17 -9.69
N GLU A 88 6.12 -13.63 -8.55
CA GLU A 88 5.54 -12.29 -8.44
C GLU A 88 6.49 -11.24 -7.84
N ALA A 89 7.53 -11.65 -7.12
CA ALA A 89 8.48 -10.71 -6.53
C ALA A 89 9.59 -10.32 -7.53
N ASP A 90 9.87 -9.02 -7.64
CA ASP A 90 11.06 -8.53 -8.33
C ASP A 90 12.34 -8.91 -7.56
N HIS A 91 12.24 -8.90 -6.22
CA HIS A 91 13.33 -9.30 -5.34
C HIS A 91 12.80 -9.95 -4.05
N ILE A 92 13.53 -10.96 -3.55
CA ILE A 92 13.25 -11.61 -2.26
C ILE A 92 14.46 -11.36 -1.35
N PHE A 93 14.27 -10.55 -0.30
CA PHE A 93 15.34 -10.19 0.62
C PHE A 93 15.65 -11.31 1.62
N GLY A 94 14.65 -12.10 1.97
CA GLY A 94 14.71 -13.12 3.02
C GLY A 94 13.37 -13.19 3.73
N GLY A 95 13.35 -13.61 5.00
CA GLY A 95 12.10 -13.80 5.72
C GLY A 95 12.30 -14.23 7.17
N ILE A 96 11.19 -14.54 7.81
CA ILE A 96 11.13 -15.14 9.14
C ILE A 96 10.57 -16.56 9.03
N PRO A 97 11.01 -17.53 9.87
CA PRO A 97 10.60 -18.93 9.81
C PRO A 97 9.18 -19.14 10.38
N MET A 98 8.25 -18.31 9.94
CA MET A 98 6.84 -18.26 10.32
C MET A 98 5.93 -18.12 9.09
N GLY A 99 6.43 -18.42 7.90
CA GLY A 99 5.63 -18.34 6.68
C GLY A 99 5.73 -17.03 5.90
N TYR A 100 6.69 -16.15 6.23
CA TYR A 100 6.74 -14.80 5.68
C TYR A 100 8.10 -14.47 5.08
N LEU A 101 8.07 -14.05 3.82
CA LEU A 101 9.18 -13.48 3.08
C LEU A 101 9.01 -11.96 2.99
N LEU A 102 10.11 -11.23 3.12
CA LEU A 102 10.19 -9.81 2.78
C LEU A 102 10.60 -9.70 1.30
N THR A 103 9.79 -9.00 0.53
CA THR A 103 9.97 -8.88 -0.92
C THR A 103 9.90 -7.44 -1.38
N TRP A 104 10.50 -7.18 -2.54
CA TRP A 104 10.28 -5.99 -3.34
C TRP A 104 9.44 -6.37 -4.54
N ARG A 105 8.39 -5.59 -4.81
CA ARG A 105 7.54 -5.75 -5.99
C ARG A 105 7.02 -4.38 -6.39
N SER A 106 7.12 -3.98 -7.66
CA SER A 106 6.46 -2.77 -8.17
C SER A 106 6.67 -1.51 -7.31
N GLY A 107 7.89 -1.31 -6.80
CA GLY A 107 8.23 -0.09 -6.04
C GLY A 107 7.92 -0.13 -4.55
N ILE A 108 7.43 -1.25 -4.03
CA ILE A 108 7.01 -1.40 -2.64
C ILE A 108 7.71 -2.58 -1.96
N ILE A 109 7.91 -2.45 -0.65
CA ILE A 109 8.33 -3.55 0.22
C ILE A 109 7.08 -4.21 0.77
N ALA A 110 6.84 -5.45 0.39
CA ALA A 110 5.65 -6.19 0.80
C ALA A 110 6.01 -7.55 1.40
N PRO A 111 5.22 -8.05 2.37
CA PRO A 111 5.29 -9.45 2.76
C PRO A 111 4.78 -10.33 1.61
N ASN A 112 5.49 -11.42 1.31
CA ASN A 112 5.07 -12.44 0.33
C ASN A 112 4.56 -11.85 -1.01
N ALA A 113 5.27 -10.87 -1.59
CA ALA A 113 4.93 -10.19 -2.85
C ALA A 113 3.54 -9.51 -2.86
N GLY A 114 2.97 -9.21 -1.69
CA GLY A 114 1.62 -8.66 -1.54
C GLY A 114 0.51 -9.68 -1.83
N ILE A 115 0.84 -10.98 -1.87
CA ILE A 115 -0.13 -12.04 -2.12
C ILE A 115 -1.00 -12.22 -0.88
N ASP A 116 -2.32 -12.19 -1.09
CA ASP A 116 -3.30 -12.27 -0.03
C ASP A 116 -4.13 -13.57 -0.13
N ARG A 117 -4.37 -14.21 1.02
CA ARG A 117 -5.20 -15.41 1.17
C ARG A 117 -6.40 -15.19 2.09
N SER A 118 -6.54 -13.99 2.63
CA SER A 118 -7.66 -13.58 3.47
C SER A 118 -8.83 -13.11 2.61
N ASN A 119 -10.05 -13.23 3.14
CA ASN A 119 -11.27 -12.76 2.47
C ASN A 119 -11.45 -13.28 1.03
N ILE A 120 -10.98 -14.50 0.77
CA ILE A 120 -11.13 -15.27 -0.48
C ILE A 120 -11.35 -16.76 -0.11
N PRO A 121 -12.06 -17.57 -0.91
CA PRO A 121 -12.25 -18.99 -0.61
C PRO A 121 -10.94 -19.76 -0.36
N ASN A 122 -11.00 -20.75 0.53
CA ASN A 122 -9.85 -21.61 0.86
C ASN A 122 -9.26 -22.27 -0.39
N GLY A 123 -7.93 -22.27 -0.48
CA GLY A 123 -7.21 -22.83 -1.63
C GLY A 123 -6.98 -21.83 -2.76
N LEU A 124 -7.53 -20.63 -2.66
CA LEU A 124 -7.24 -19.52 -3.57
C LEU A 124 -6.25 -18.53 -2.94
N ALA A 125 -5.58 -17.76 -3.80
CA ALA A 125 -4.79 -16.60 -3.46
C ALA A 125 -5.12 -15.46 -4.44
N VAL A 126 -5.06 -14.22 -3.95
CA VAL A 126 -5.20 -13.01 -4.77
C VAL A 126 -3.84 -12.35 -4.86
N LEU A 127 -3.39 -12.10 -6.09
CA LEU A 127 -2.17 -11.37 -6.38
C LEU A 127 -2.50 -9.86 -6.40
N LEU A 128 -1.51 -8.98 -6.26
CA LEU A 128 -1.76 -7.55 -6.54
C LEU A 128 -2.16 -7.36 -8.02
N PRO A 129 -2.85 -6.24 -8.36
CA PRO A 129 -3.02 -5.81 -9.74
C PRO A 129 -1.69 -5.87 -10.51
N GLU A 130 -1.72 -6.31 -11.76
CA GLU A 130 -0.51 -6.48 -12.56
C GLU A 130 0.14 -5.13 -12.92
N HIS A 131 -0.69 -4.13 -13.22
CA HIS A 131 -0.28 -2.77 -13.56
C HIS A 131 -1.09 -1.75 -12.74
N PRO A 132 -0.85 -1.63 -11.42
CA PRO A 132 -1.75 -0.91 -10.50
C PRO A 132 -1.90 0.58 -10.84
N TYR A 133 -0.85 1.24 -11.37
CA TYR A 133 -0.95 2.62 -11.84
C TYR A 133 -1.85 2.77 -13.06
N ASP A 134 -1.75 1.86 -14.02
CA ASP A 134 -2.60 1.87 -15.21
C ASP A 134 -4.06 1.62 -14.84
N SER A 135 -4.31 0.69 -13.91
CA SER A 135 -5.64 0.46 -13.34
C SER A 135 -6.18 1.70 -12.64
N ALA A 136 -5.36 2.41 -11.84
CA ALA A 136 -5.77 3.65 -11.16
C ALA A 136 -6.14 4.77 -12.14
N HIS A 137 -5.36 4.95 -13.22
CA HIS A 137 -5.67 5.93 -14.28
C HIS A 137 -6.94 5.56 -15.05
N ALA A 138 -7.09 4.28 -15.44
CA ALA A 138 -8.28 3.81 -16.15
C ALA A 138 -9.56 3.98 -15.30
N LEU A 139 -9.48 3.67 -14.00
CA LEU A 139 -10.56 3.90 -13.05
C LEU A 139 -10.92 5.38 -12.95
N ARG A 140 -9.91 6.24 -12.82
CA ARG A 140 -10.11 7.69 -12.75
C ARG A 140 -10.83 8.20 -13.98
N ASP A 141 -10.33 7.86 -15.17
CA ASP A 141 -10.88 8.35 -16.44
C ASP A 141 -12.32 7.89 -16.64
N ALA A 142 -12.60 6.60 -16.39
CA ALA A 142 -13.93 6.03 -16.51
C ALA A 142 -14.93 6.67 -15.52
N LEU A 143 -14.53 6.88 -14.27
CA LEU A 143 -15.41 7.47 -13.24
C LEU A 143 -15.62 8.96 -13.49
N ASN A 144 -14.57 9.70 -13.87
CA ASN A 144 -14.68 11.11 -14.27
C ASN A 144 -15.65 11.27 -15.44
N GLN A 145 -15.51 10.44 -16.48
CA GLN A 145 -16.40 10.46 -17.64
C GLN A 145 -17.85 10.13 -17.26
N ARG A 146 -18.05 9.09 -16.44
CA ARG A 146 -19.38 8.62 -16.04
C ARG A 146 -20.13 9.63 -15.19
N PHE A 147 -19.45 10.27 -14.24
CA PHE A 147 -20.08 11.15 -13.26
C PHE A 147 -19.92 12.64 -13.56
N GLY A 148 -19.10 13.02 -14.55
CA GLY A 148 -18.84 14.41 -14.89
C GLY A 148 -18.10 15.17 -13.79
N VAL A 149 -17.19 14.48 -13.08
CA VAL A 149 -16.42 15.01 -11.95
C VAL A 149 -14.92 14.89 -12.22
N ARG A 150 -14.11 15.57 -11.41
CA ARG A 150 -12.65 15.43 -11.37
C ARG A 150 -12.21 14.94 -10.00
N ILE A 151 -11.98 13.63 -9.90
CA ILE A 151 -11.54 12.97 -8.67
C ILE A 151 -10.11 12.43 -8.76
N GLY A 152 -9.55 12.16 -7.60
CA GLY A 152 -8.38 11.31 -7.42
C GLY A 152 -8.78 9.85 -7.18
N ILE A 153 -7.88 8.92 -7.51
CA ILE A 153 -7.99 7.50 -7.20
C ILE A 153 -6.79 7.10 -6.36
N ILE A 154 -7.03 6.26 -5.35
CA ILE A 154 -5.98 5.54 -4.63
C ILE A 154 -6.33 4.05 -4.66
N LEU A 155 -5.41 3.21 -5.11
CA LEU A 155 -5.48 1.78 -4.84
C LEU A 155 -4.77 1.54 -3.51
N THR A 156 -5.53 1.16 -2.48
CA THR A 156 -5.02 0.99 -1.12
C THR A 156 -4.90 -0.48 -0.75
N ASP A 157 -3.83 -0.79 -0.03
CA ASP A 157 -3.62 -2.09 0.61
C ASP A 157 -3.31 -1.88 2.10
N SER A 158 -3.11 -2.97 2.86
CA SER A 158 -2.74 -2.91 4.27
C SER A 158 -1.43 -3.64 4.56
N TRP A 159 -0.44 -2.94 5.14
CA TRP A 159 0.89 -3.52 5.43
C TRP A 159 1.37 -3.26 6.85
N LEU A 160 2.44 -3.95 7.22
CA LEU A 160 3.13 -3.80 8.50
C LEU A 160 4.09 -2.62 8.46
N VAL A 161 4.12 -1.84 9.55
CA VAL A 161 5.13 -0.81 9.76
C VAL A 161 6.27 -1.38 10.61
N PRO A 162 7.55 -1.24 10.20
CA PRO A 162 8.68 -1.73 10.99
C PRO A 162 8.63 -1.30 12.45
N GLY A 163 8.67 -2.29 13.35
CA GLY A 163 8.70 -2.07 14.80
C GLY A 163 7.36 -1.71 15.45
N ARG A 164 6.22 -1.84 14.75
CA ARG A 164 4.89 -1.56 15.32
C ARG A 164 3.95 -2.76 15.20
N TRP A 165 3.04 -2.88 16.16
CA TRP A 165 1.94 -3.84 16.11
C TRP A 165 0.81 -3.33 15.23
N GLY A 166 0.22 -4.22 14.42
CA GLY A 166 -0.92 -3.93 13.55
C GLY A 166 -0.54 -3.54 12.12
N THR A 167 -1.53 -3.57 11.23
CA THR A 167 -1.44 -3.10 9.84
C THR A 167 -1.83 -1.64 9.71
N THR A 168 -1.38 -0.99 8.64
CA THR A 168 -1.77 0.37 8.27
C THR A 168 -1.96 0.49 6.77
N GLY A 169 -2.72 1.52 6.36
CA GLY A 169 -3.04 1.77 4.97
C GLY A 169 -1.84 2.27 4.20
N VAL A 170 -1.72 1.83 2.97
CA VAL A 170 -0.63 2.21 2.08
C VAL A 170 -1.15 2.33 0.65
N ALA A 171 -0.66 3.34 -0.08
CA ALA A 171 -1.02 3.56 -1.46
C ALA A 171 -0.17 2.65 -2.36
N LEU A 172 -0.78 1.62 -2.92
CA LEU A 172 -0.16 0.80 -3.97
C LEU A 172 0.00 1.61 -5.27
N ALA A 173 -1.02 2.39 -5.61
CA ALA A 173 -1.00 3.29 -6.75
C ALA A 173 -1.97 4.45 -6.55
N SER A 174 -1.80 5.52 -7.32
CA SER A 174 -2.69 6.67 -7.29
C SER A 174 -2.79 7.36 -8.66
N ALA A 175 -3.86 8.11 -8.86
CA ALA A 175 -4.08 8.94 -10.04
C ALA A 175 -4.87 10.22 -9.69
N GLY A 176 -4.65 11.30 -10.44
CA GLY A 176 -5.48 12.50 -10.39
C GLY A 176 -5.13 13.57 -9.36
N PHE A 177 -4.14 13.31 -8.53
CA PHE A 177 -3.58 14.27 -7.58
C PHE A 177 -2.08 13.98 -7.37
N SER A 178 -1.35 14.97 -6.86
CA SER A 178 0.07 14.79 -6.52
C SER A 178 0.20 13.83 -5.33
N PRO A 179 0.81 12.65 -5.50
CA PRO A 179 0.90 11.66 -4.42
C PRO A 179 1.89 12.08 -3.32
N THR A 180 2.81 12.98 -3.66
CA THR A 180 3.77 13.58 -2.75
C THR A 180 3.66 15.10 -2.77
N GLN A 181 4.08 15.74 -1.68
CA GLN A 181 4.19 17.19 -1.59
C GLN A 181 5.61 17.55 -1.15
N ASP A 182 6.35 18.19 -2.04
CA ASP A 182 7.69 18.68 -1.75
C ASP A 182 7.61 19.93 -0.87
N GLU A 183 8.15 19.83 0.34
CA GLU A 183 8.25 20.94 1.28
C GLU A 183 9.66 21.54 1.30
N ARG A 184 10.62 20.94 0.60
CA ARG A 184 12.02 21.41 0.59
C ARG A 184 12.10 22.84 0.05
N GLY A 185 12.89 23.67 0.71
CA GLY A 185 13.05 25.09 0.41
C GLY A 185 11.94 25.99 0.95
N LYS A 186 10.81 25.46 1.43
CA LYS A 186 9.80 26.25 2.14
C LYS A 186 10.26 26.56 3.56
N GLU A 187 9.79 27.67 4.12
CA GLU A 187 10.12 28.08 5.47
C GLU A 187 9.31 27.32 6.53
N ASP A 188 9.98 26.92 7.61
CA ASP A 188 9.32 26.43 8.83
C ASP A 188 8.72 27.59 9.66
N LEU A 189 8.16 27.27 10.84
CA LEU A 189 7.56 28.26 11.75
C LEU A 189 8.54 29.34 12.26
N PHE A 190 9.84 29.17 12.03
CA PHE A 190 10.92 30.06 12.47
C PHE A 190 11.71 30.65 11.29
N GLY A 191 11.23 30.47 10.05
CA GLY A 191 11.88 31.00 8.84
C GLY A 191 13.05 30.15 8.34
N ASN A 192 13.30 28.96 8.89
CA ASN A 192 14.36 28.08 8.39
C ASN A 192 13.86 27.30 7.17
N PRO A 193 14.68 27.15 6.11
CA PRO A 193 14.30 26.35 4.95
C PRO A 193 14.28 24.86 5.31
N MET A 194 13.17 24.20 5.01
CA MET A 194 13.05 22.75 5.12
C MET A 194 14.04 22.08 4.14
N SER A 195 14.86 21.15 4.64
CA SER A 195 15.96 20.58 3.84
C SER A 195 15.67 19.22 3.21
N VAL A 196 14.80 18.40 3.82
CA VAL A 196 14.61 16.98 3.44
C VAL A 196 13.14 16.61 3.21
N THR A 197 12.20 17.38 3.75
CA THR A 197 10.82 16.92 3.90
C THR A 197 10.06 16.86 2.58
N VAL A 198 9.64 15.66 2.22
CA VAL A 198 8.61 15.37 1.22
C VAL A 198 7.50 14.61 1.93
N ARG A 199 6.27 15.12 1.87
CA ARG A 199 5.12 14.46 2.50
C ARG A 199 4.52 13.43 1.56
N GLY A 200 4.31 12.20 2.02
CA GLY A 200 3.56 11.17 1.31
C GLY A 200 2.05 11.37 1.47
N ILE A 201 1.44 12.14 0.56
CA ILE A 201 0.02 12.48 0.61
C ILE A 201 -0.85 11.25 0.34
N ALA A 202 -0.53 10.47 -0.70
CA ALA A 202 -1.29 9.27 -1.04
C ALA A 202 -1.33 8.27 0.13
N ASP A 203 -0.18 7.94 0.74
CA ASP A 203 -0.12 7.04 1.89
C ASP A 203 -0.88 7.59 3.10
N SER A 204 -0.78 8.90 3.38
CA SER A 204 -1.53 9.52 4.48
C SER A 204 -3.04 9.36 4.30
N LEU A 205 -3.52 9.49 3.07
CA LEU A 205 -4.93 9.31 2.72
C LEU A 205 -5.34 7.83 2.76
N SER A 206 -4.47 6.90 2.33
CA SER A 206 -4.69 5.45 2.46
C SER A 206 -4.89 5.03 3.92
N ILE A 207 -4.09 5.58 4.84
CA ILE A 207 -4.26 5.33 6.29
C ILE A 207 -5.66 5.77 6.73
N CYS A 208 -6.10 6.96 6.33
CA CYS A 208 -7.44 7.45 6.63
C CYS A 208 -8.54 6.52 6.07
N ALA A 209 -8.43 6.12 4.80
CA ALA A 209 -9.38 5.20 4.18
C ALA A 209 -9.48 3.87 4.93
N GLN A 210 -8.33 3.27 5.29
CA GLN A 210 -8.30 1.99 5.98
C GLN A 210 -9.08 2.02 7.31
N THR A 211 -9.10 3.16 8.01
CA THR A 211 -9.84 3.29 9.28
C THR A 211 -11.35 3.03 9.14
N VAL A 212 -11.94 3.29 7.97
CA VAL A 212 -13.37 3.07 7.72
C VAL A 212 -13.64 1.84 6.86
N MET A 213 -12.66 1.37 6.09
CA MET A 213 -12.77 0.16 5.26
C MET A 213 -12.72 -1.11 6.12
N GLY A 214 -11.94 -1.10 7.20
CA GLY A 214 -11.72 -2.28 8.03
C GLY A 214 -10.80 -3.31 7.37
N GLU A 215 -10.66 -4.47 8.00
CA GLU A 215 -9.72 -5.53 7.59
C GLU A 215 -10.38 -6.92 7.52
N ARG A 216 -11.66 -7.05 7.90
CA ARG A 216 -12.31 -8.34 8.14
C ARG A 216 -13.55 -8.51 7.26
N ASP A 217 -14.75 -8.39 7.85
CA ASP A 217 -16.04 -8.74 7.24
C ASP A 217 -16.93 -7.51 6.98
N GLU A 218 -16.35 -6.31 6.98
CA GLU A 218 -17.08 -5.05 6.82
C GLU A 218 -17.67 -4.88 5.42
N ALA A 219 -17.17 -5.62 4.42
CA ALA A 219 -17.56 -5.53 3.00
C ALA A 219 -17.53 -4.09 2.47
N THR A 220 -16.49 -3.34 2.86
CA THR A 220 -16.31 -1.92 2.54
C THR A 220 -14.98 -1.72 1.78
N PRO A 221 -14.89 -2.16 0.50
CA PRO A 221 -13.65 -2.05 -0.27
C PRO A 221 -13.42 -0.63 -0.83
N LEU A 222 -14.31 0.33 -0.55
CA LEU A 222 -14.31 1.68 -1.10
C LEU A 222 -14.43 2.70 0.03
N ALA A 223 -13.73 3.82 -0.08
CA ALA A 223 -13.91 4.98 0.79
C ALA A 223 -13.75 6.29 0.01
N ILE A 224 -14.68 7.23 0.22
CA ILE A 224 -14.57 8.58 -0.32
C ILE A 224 -13.85 9.45 0.71
N ILE A 225 -12.76 10.08 0.30
CA ILE A 225 -12.03 11.05 1.10
C ILE A 225 -12.33 12.44 0.54
N ARG A 226 -13.05 13.25 1.31
CA ARG A 226 -13.57 14.55 0.90
C ARG A 226 -12.98 15.67 1.74
N GLY A 227 -12.63 16.78 1.09
CA GLY A 227 -12.07 17.95 1.76
C GLY A 227 -10.59 17.83 2.11
N ALA A 228 -9.88 16.89 1.49
CA ALA A 228 -8.42 16.80 1.59
C ALA A 228 -7.77 18.00 0.88
N ASP A 229 -6.79 18.62 1.53
CA ASP A 229 -5.99 19.70 0.94
C ASP A 229 -4.91 19.08 0.04
N ILE A 230 -5.31 18.75 -1.20
CA ILE A 230 -4.47 18.08 -2.19
C ILE A 230 -4.38 18.90 -3.47
N GLN A 231 -3.24 18.78 -4.14
CA GLN A 231 -3.05 19.35 -5.46
C GLN A 231 -3.54 18.37 -6.53
N MET A 232 -4.71 18.65 -7.11
CA MET A 232 -5.22 17.90 -8.27
C MET A 232 -4.27 18.06 -9.47
N THR A 233 -4.11 17.00 -10.27
CA THR A 233 -3.24 17.01 -11.46
C THR A 233 -3.74 16.04 -12.51
N ASP A 234 -3.52 16.38 -13.78
CA ASP A 234 -3.73 15.48 -14.92
C ASP A 234 -2.44 14.78 -15.36
N ALA A 235 -1.32 15.08 -14.70
CA ALA A 235 -0.06 14.39 -14.95
C ALA A 235 -0.22 12.88 -14.72
N ARG A 236 0.39 12.08 -15.59
CA ARG A 236 0.42 10.62 -15.41
C ARG A 236 1.38 10.28 -14.28
N ILE A 237 0.81 9.90 -13.15
CA ILE A 237 1.55 9.39 -11.99
C ILE A 237 1.99 7.95 -12.28
N THR A 238 3.23 7.64 -11.90
CA THR A 238 3.87 6.35 -12.05
C THR A 238 4.52 5.93 -10.73
N GLN A 239 5.05 4.71 -10.70
CA GLN A 239 5.82 4.21 -9.58
C GLN A 239 7.00 5.13 -9.22
N ASP A 240 7.69 5.70 -10.21
CA ASP A 240 8.89 6.53 -10.00
C ASP A 240 8.59 7.87 -9.31
N ASP A 241 7.32 8.29 -9.28
CA ASP A 241 6.90 9.52 -8.60
C ASP A 241 6.76 9.35 -7.07
N VAL A 242 6.76 8.10 -6.58
CA VAL A 242 6.56 7.79 -5.15
C VAL A 242 7.58 6.81 -4.58
N ALA A 243 8.04 5.86 -5.38
CA ALA A 243 8.94 4.81 -4.94
C ALA A 243 10.39 5.29 -5.04
N ILE A 244 11.19 4.88 -4.06
CA ILE A 244 12.65 4.98 -4.14
C ILE A 244 13.22 3.59 -4.40
N PRO A 245 14.39 3.46 -5.05
CA PRO A 245 15.11 2.20 -5.08
C PRO A 245 15.30 1.65 -3.67
N TRP A 246 15.23 0.33 -3.49
CA TRP A 246 15.32 -0.27 -2.15
C TRP A 246 16.71 -0.07 -1.51
N GLU A 247 17.74 0.17 -2.32
CA GLU A 247 19.09 0.57 -1.90
C GLU A 247 19.11 1.94 -1.22
N MET A 248 18.10 2.79 -1.50
CA MET A 248 17.90 4.07 -0.82
C MET A 248 16.96 3.93 0.39
N CYS A 249 16.29 2.79 0.56
CA CYS A 249 15.43 2.55 1.70
C CYS A 249 16.28 2.30 2.94
N ILE A 250 16.22 3.23 3.89
CA ILE A 250 17.00 3.15 5.14
C ILE A 250 16.81 1.83 5.89
N TYR A 251 15.62 1.21 5.82
CA TYR A 251 15.36 -0.05 6.49
C TYR A 251 16.02 -1.24 5.78
N VAL A 252 15.94 -1.30 4.46
CA VAL A 252 16.51 -2.42 3.69
C VAL A 252 18.02 -2.30 3.70
N GLU A 253 18.55 -1.13 3.32
CA GLU A 253 19.99 -0.90 3.24
C GLU A 253 20.68 -1.17 4.57
N SER A 254 20.12 -0.72 5.69
CA SER A 254 20.70 -0.96 7.03
C SER A 254 20.72 -2.44 7.44
N LEU A 255 19.91 -3.29 6.81
CA LEU A 255 19.81 -4.72 7.13
C LEU A 255 20.54 -5.62 6.12
N THR A 256 20.99 -5.07 4.99
CA THR A 256 21.65 -5.82 3.91
C THR A 256 23.09 -5.37 3.71
N LEU A 257 23.32 -4.20 3.12
CA LEU A 257 24.62 -3.73 2.63
C LEU A 257 25.23 -2.65 3.53
N GLY A 258 24.41 -1.83 4.16
CA GLY A 258 24.79 -0.70 5.02
C GLY A 258 25.19 -1.08 6.45
N LEU A 259 25.42 -2.37 6.73
CA LEU A 259 25.85 -2.82 8.04
C LEU A 259 27.25 -2.26 8.36
N GLN A 260 27.41 -1.67 9.56
CA GLN A 260 28.73 -1.30 10.03
C GLN A 260 29.62 -2.55 10.16
N PRO A 261 30.94 -2.46 9.97
CA PRO A 261 31.87 -3.59 10.07
C PRO A 261 31.75 -4.38 11.38
N ASP A 262 31.41 -3.69 12.48
CA ASP A 262 31.23 -4.27 13.81
C ASP A 262 29.76 -4.60 14.14
N GLY A 263 28.86 -4.49 13.16
CA GLY A 263 27.41 -4.59 13.30
C GLY A 263 26.77 -3.34 13.93
N ALA A 264 25.44 -3.34 14.08
CA ALA A 264 24.76 -2.32 14.86
C ALA A 264 25.29 -2.35 16.32
N PRO A 265 25.57 -1.20 16.95
CA PRO A 265 26.09 -1.16 18.31
C PRO A 265 25.20 -1.98 19.25
N ARG A 266 25.77 -3.02 19.87
CA ARG A 266 25.05 -3.96 20.76
C ARG A 266 24.49 -3.28 22.02
N GLU A 267 24.99 -2.09 22.34
CA GLU A 267 24.49 -1.26 23.43
C GLU A 267 23.83 0.01 22.88
N SER A 268 22.57 0.22 23.26
CA SER A 268 21.84 1.46 23.02
C SER A 268 22.65 2.66 23.55
N MET A 269 22.85 3.70 22.72
CA MET A 269 23.45 4.97 23.17
C MET A 269 22.63 5.68 24.26
N ASN A 270 21.38 5.25 24.52
CA ASN A 270 20.61 5.72 25.67
C ASN A 270 21.15 5.21 27.02
N ALA A 271 21.95 4.14 27.03
CA ALA A 271 22.65 3.67 28.24
C ALA A 271 23.73 4.67 28.71
N LYS A 272 24.21 5.57 27.82
CA LYS A 272 25.15 6.65 28.17
C LYS A 272 24.49 7.98 28.56
N LEU A 273 23.18 8.13 28.34
CA LEU A 273 22.44 9.35 28.72
C LEU A 273 21.81 9.27 30.13
N GLY A 274 22.01 8.18 30.87
CA GLY A 274 21.46 7.96 32.21
C GLY A 274 22.41 8.22 33.39
N LYS A 275 23.66 8.63 33.17
CA LYS A 275 24.60 8.98 34.25
C LYS A 275 25.24 10.34 33.99
N ARG A 276 24.48 11.41 34.20
CA ARG A 276 25.08 12.62 34.76
C ARG A 276 25.33 12.33 36.22
N ASP A 277 26.60 12.35 36.61
CA ASP A 277 27.06 12.23 37.99
C ASP A 277 26.22 13.11 38.93
N LYS A 278 25.59 12.45 39.91
CA LYS A 278 25.16 13.10 41.14
C LYS A 278 26.28 12.91 42.16
N THR A 279 27.26 13.80 42.14
CA THR A 279 28.31 14.06 43.15
C THR A 279 29.21 15.13 42.49
N VAL A 280 29.36 16.37 42.94
CA VAL A 280 29.27 17.05 44.25
C VAL A 280 28.61 18.40 44.05
#